data_AF-A0A7J8DNX7-F1
#
_entry.id   AF-A0A7J8DNX7-F1
#
_cell.length_a   1.000
_cell.length_b   1.000
_cell.length_c   1.000
_cell.angle_alpha   90.00
_cell.angle_beta   90.00
_cell.angle_gamma   90.00
#
_symmetry.space_group_name_H-M   'P 1'
#
loop_
_entity.id
_entity.type
_entity.pdbx_description
1 polymer ?
#
loop_
_entity_poly.entity_id
_entity_poly.type
_entity_poly.pdbx_seq_one_letter_code
_entity_poly.pdbx_strand_id
1 'polypeptide(L)'
;MEQVHRGIKGVVSDVHGRGIPDAVISVEGVDHDLRTASDGDYWRLLNPGEYVVTARAEGFTSSTKNCMVGYDMGATKCDFTLSKTNLARIREIMQKLGKQPVSLPARPLRLRGRKRRQRG
;
A
#
# COMPACT_ATOMS: atom_id res chain seq x y z
N MET A 1 -28.34 -1.99 -14.36
CA MET A 1 -27.37 -1.82 -13.26
C MET A 1 -26.37 -2.97 -13.36
N GLU A 2 -25.24 -2.78 -14.03
CA GLU A 2 -24.25 -3.87 -14.27
C GLU A 2 -22.81 -3.48 -13.90
N GLN A 3 -22.51 -2.19 -13.70
CA GLN A 3 -21.14 -1.73 -13.40
C GLN A 3 -20.71 -1.89 -11.93
N VAL A 4 -21.63 -2.16 -11.00
CA VAL A 4 -21.32 -2.20 -9.55
C VAL A 4 -20.46 -3.39 -9.13
N HIS A 5 -20.22 -4.35 -10.02
CA HIS A 5 -19.44 -5.55 -9.73
C HIS A 5 -18.16 -5.70 -10.56
N ARG A 6 -17.84 -4.76 -11.47
CA ARG A 6 -16.65 -4.86 -12.32
C ARG A 6 -15.45 -4.15 -11.72
N GLY A 7 -14.27 -4.76 -11.82
CA GLY A 7 -13.02 -4.15 -11.41
C GLY A 7 -12.00 -5.19 -10.98
N ILE A 8 -11.19 -4.87 -9.97
CA ILE A 8 -10.29 -5.80 -9.31
C ILE A 8 -10.70 -6.03 -7.86
N LYS A 9 -10.40 -7.22 -7.35
CA LYS A 9 -10.55 -7.57 -5.94
C LYS A 9 -9.41 -8.46 -5.48
N GLY A 10 -9.18 -8.56 -4.19
CA GLY A 10 -8.19 -9.51 -3.68
C GLY A 10 -7.91 -9.31 -2.21
N VAL A 11 -6.85 -9.96 -1.76
CA VAL A 11 -6.35 -9.85 -0.39
C VAL A 11 -4.92 -9.32 -0.41
N VAL A 12 -4.61 -8.37 0.47
CA VAL A 12 -3.22 -8.02 0.80
C VAL A 12 -2.83 -8.79 2.06
N SER A 13 -1.86 -9.69 1.93
CA SER A 13 -1.40 -10.54 3.03
C SER A 13 0.10 -10.43 3.25
N ASP A 14 0.56 -10.86 4.43
CA ASP A 14 1.98 -11.09 4.68
C ASP A 14 2.44 -12.46 4.14
N VAL A 15 3.74 -12.72 4.21
CA VAL A 15 4.33 -13.99 3.77
C VAL A 15 3.85 -15.23 4.54
N HIS A 16 3.14 -15.04 5.66
CA HIS A 16 2.52 -16.11 6.44
C HIS A 16 1.02 -16.26 6.13
N GLY A 17 0.50 -15.54 5.12
CA GLY A 17 -0.89 -15.58 4.71
C GLY A 17 -1.83 -14.79 5.61
N ARG A 18 -1.32 -13.97 6.55
CA ARG A 18 -2.16 -13.13 7.40
C ARG A 18 -2.54 -11.87 6.65
N GLY A 19 -3.83 -11.54 6.66
CA GLY A 19 -4.35 -10.28 6.15
C GLY A 19 -3.65 -9.06 6.74
N ILE A 20 -3.37 -8.07 5.89
CA ILE A 20 -2.79 -6.79 6.30
C ILE A 20 -3.91 -5.73 6.23
N PRO A 21 -4.42 -5.26 7.39
CA PRO A 21 -5.41 -4.20 7.42
C PRO A 21 -4.81 -2.85 7.08
N ASP A 22 -5.66 -1.92 6.63
CA ASP A 22 -5.31 -0.53 6.30
C ASP A 22 -4.19 -0.37 5.25
N ALA A 23 -3.86 -1.45 4.54
CA ALA A 23 -2.96 -1.39 3.39
C ALA A 23 -3.62 -0.55 2.31
N VAL A 24 -2.85 0.37 1.74
CA VAL A 24 -3.32 1.24 0.68
C VAL A 24 -3.09 0.58 -0.68
N ILE A 25 -4.13 0.55 -1.49
CA ILE A 25 -4.10 0.17 -2.90
C ILE A 25 -4.22 1.43 -3.75
N SER A 26 -3.18 1.69 -4.54
CA SER A 26 -3.12 2.78 -5.52
C SER A 26 -3.08 2.23 -6.93
N VAL A 27 -3.79 2.85 -7.86
CA VAL A 27 -3.83 2.48 -9.28
C VAL A 27 -3.21 3.61 -10.09
N GLU A 28 -2.21 3.31 -10.91
CA GLU A 28 -1.56 4.33 -11.75
C GLU A 28 -2.58 5.03 -12.65
N GLY A 29 -2.51 6.37 -12.70
CA GLY A 29 -3.44 7.19 -13.46
C GLY A 29 -4.82 7.40 -12.83
N VAL A 30 -5.08 6.83 -11.63
CA VAL A 30 -6.33 7.06 -10.90
C VAL A 30 -6.05 7.68 -9.53
N ASP A 31 -6.36 8.97 -9.38
CA ASP A 31 -6.12 9.77 -8.17
C ASP A 31 -7.16 9.50 -7.07
N HIS A 32 -7.30 8.23 -6.69
CA HIS A 32 -8.12 7.82 -5.57
C HIS A 32 -7.58 6.50 -5.03
N ASP A 33 -6.98 6.55 -3.86
CA ASP A 33 -6.49 5.39 -3.12
C ASP A 33 -7.63 4.77 -2.30
N LEU A 34 -7.58 3.45 -2.08
CA LEU A 34 -8.47 2.75 -1.14
C LEU A 34 -7.65 1.97 -0.10
N ARG A 35 -8.30 1.57 0.97
CA ARG A 35 -7.70 0.80 2.07
C ARG A 35 -8.31 -0.59 2.17
N THR A 36 -7.50 -1.57 2.55
CA THR A 36 -7.96 -2.91 2.86
C THR A 36 -8.76 -2.96 4.16
N ALA A 37 -9.69 -3.91 4.24
CA ALA A 37 -10.44 -4.24 5.45
C ALA A 37 -9.56 -5.00 6.48
N SER A 38 -10.16 -5.40 7.61
CA SER A 38 -9.46 -6.02 8.75
C SER A 38 -8.70 -7.31 8.41
N ASP A 39 -9.20 -8.07 7.43
CA ASP A 39 -8.65 -9.32 6.91
C ASP A 39 -7.75 -9.12 5.68
N GLY A 40 -7.50 -7.87 5.28
CA GLY A 40 -6.71 -7.54 4.10
C GLY A 40 -7.51 -7.53 2.80
N ASP A 41 -8.82 -7.77 2.84
CA ASP A 41 -9.66 -7.78 1.65
C ASP A 41 -9.79 -6.37 1.05
N TYR A 42 -9.89 -6.30 -0.27
CA TYR A 42 -10.19 -5.06 -0.98
C TYR A 42 -10.96 -5.29 -2.29
N TRP A 43 -11.67 -4.24 -2.71
CA TRP A 43 -12.37 -4.16 -3.98
C TRP A 43 -12.19 -2.78 -4.60
N ARG A 44 -11.87 -2.73 -5.89
CA ARG A 44 -11.70 -1.51 -6.66
C ARG A 44 -12.45 -1.60 -7.97
N LEU A 45 -13.52 -0.81 -8.08
CA LEU A 45 -14.25 -0.68 -9.33
C LEU A 45 -13.38 -0.02 -10.40
N LEU A 46 -13.29 -0.67 -11.55
CA LEU A 46 -12.50 -0.26 -12.71
C LEU A 46 -13.20 -0.75 -13.98
N ASN A 47 -12.99 -0.02 -15.07
CA ASN A 47 -13.41 -0.47 -16.39
C ASN A 47 -12.47 -1.57 -16.91
N PRO A 48 -12.85 -2.31 -17.96
CA PRO A 48 -11.96 -3.27 -18.59
C PRO A 48 -10.66 -2.59 -19.04
N GLY A 49 -9.53 -3.24 -18.77
CA GLY A 49 -8.21 -2.67 -19.04
C GLY A 49 -7.10 -3.35 -18.23
N GLU A 50 -5.88 -2.95 -18.52
CA GLU A 50 -4.70 -3.33 -17.76
C GLU A 50 -4.26 -2.17 -16.87
N TYR A 51 -4.00 -2.47 -15.60
CA TYR A 51 -3.69 -1.48 -14.59
C TYR A 51 -2.42 -1.83 -13.85
N VAL A 52 -1.54 -0.86 -13.66
CA VAL A 52 -0.41 -0.96 -12.73
C VAL A 52 -0.92 -0.60 -11.33
N VAL A 53 -0.89 -1.56 -10.43
CA VAL A 53 -1.47 -1.46 -9.09
C VAL A 53 -0.40 -1.68 -8.05
N THR A 54 -0.33 -0.77 -7.07
CA THR A 54 0.61 -0.84 -5.96
C THR A 54 -0.12 -1.02 -4.64
N ALA A 55 0.26 -2.06 -3.89
CA ALA A 55 -0.13 -2.25 -2.50
C ALA A 55 1.00 -1.80 -1.57
N ARG A 56 0.66 -0.96 -0.58
CA ARG A 56 1.59 -0.44 0.42
C ARG A 56 0.99 -0.48 1.82
N ALA A 57 1.79 -0.84 2.81
CA ALA A 57 1.37 -0.86 4.21
C ALA A 57 2.52 -0.42 5.12
N GLU A 58 2.21 0.19 6.26
CA GLU A 58 3.24 0.62 7.20
C GLU A 58 4.05 -0.58 7.71
N GLY A 59 5.38 -0.46 7.70
CA GLY A 59 6.26 -1.54 8.14
C GLY A 59 6.50 -2.65 7.11
N PHE A 60 5.84 -2.59 5.95
CA PHE A 60 6.03 -3.53 4.84
C PHE A 60 6.72 -2.89 3.64
N THR A 61 7.41 -3.70 2.84
CA THR A 61 7.88 -3.31 1.51
C THR A 61 6.69 -3.35 0.55
N SER A 62 6.46 -2.26 -0.18
CA SER A 62 5.38 -2.18 -1.17
C SER A 62 5.58 -3.17 -2.32
N SER A 63 4.49 -3.61 -2.93
CA SER A 63 4.50 -4.47 -4.12
C SER A 63 3.67 -3.84 -5.22
N THR A 64 4.21 -3.82 -6.43
CA THR A 64 3.53 -3.33 -7.65
C THR A 64 3.36 -4.49 -8.61
N LYS A 65 2.18 -4.61 -9.22
CA LYS A 65 1.85 -5.65 -10.20
C LYS A 65 0.92 -5.09 -11.27
N ASN A 66 0.87 -5.76 -12.43
CA ASN A 66 -0.16 -5.53 -13.42
C ASN A 66 -1.39 -6.38 -13.07
N CYS A 67 -2.55 -5.73 -12.90
CA CYS A 67 -3.83 -6.38 -12.72
C CYS A 67 -4.69 -6.15 -13.96
N MET A 68 -5.33 -7.21 -14.46
CA MET A 68 -6.23 -7.14 -15.61
C MET A 68 -7.68 -7.11 -15.15
N VAL A 69 -8.49 -6.25 -15.77
CA VAL A 69 -9.94 -6.25 -15.64
C VAL A 69 -10.52 -6.73 -16.96
N GLY A 70 -11.21 -7.87 -16.93
CA GLY A 70 -11.86 -8.45 -18.10
C GLY A 70 -13.15 -7.73 -18.49
N TYR A 71 -13.71 -8.11 -19.63
CA TYR A 71 -15.03 -7.67 -20.08
C TYR A 71 -16.17 -8.46 -19.43
N ASP A 72 -15.86 -9.62 -18.87
CA ASP A 72 -16.82 -10.47 -18.17
C ASP A 72 -17.45 -9.76 -16.96
N MET A 73 -18.57 -10.31 -16.50
CA MET A 73 -19.20 -9.84 -15.28
C MET A 73 -18.36 -10.22 -14.05
N GLY A 74 -18.17 -9.27 -13.14
CA GLY A 74 -17.48 -9.47 -11.87
C GLY A 74 -16.08 -8.86 -11.80
N ALA A 75 -15.51 -8.90 -10.60
CA ALA A 75 -14.18 -8.37 -10.33
C ALA A 75 -13.12 -9.45 -10.46
N THR A 76 -12.05 -9.14 -11.20
CA THR A 76 -10.92 -10.03 -11.41
C THR A 76 -10.04 -10.07 -10.18
N LYS A 77 -9.51 -11.24 -9.83
CA LYS A 77 -8.68 -11.42 -8.65
C LYS A 77 -7.26 -10.90 -8.87
N CYS A 78 -6.76 -10.05 -7.96
CA CYS A 78 -5.39 -9.55 -7.95
C CYS A 78 -4.84 -9.47 -6.52
N ASP A 79 -4.18 -10.53 -6.04
CA ASP A 79 -3.68 -10.58 -4.66
C ASP A 79 -2.27 -10.00 -4.53
N PHE A 80 -1.97 -9.47 -3.35
CA PHE A 80 -0.65 -8.95 -2.98
C PHE A 80 -0.11 -9.66 -1.75
N THR A 81 1.18 -10.00 -1.79
CA THR A 81 1.90 -10.51 -0.63
C THR A 81 3.02 -9.53 -0.32
N LEU A 82 2.98 -8.92 0.86
CA LEU A 82 3.97 -7.93 1.30
C LEU A 82 4.92 -8.54 2.32
N SER A 83 6.21 -8.23 2.17
CA SER A 83 7.24 -8.63 3.14
C SER A 83 7.49 -7.52 4.13
N LYS A 84 7.61 -7.86 5.43
CA LYS A 84 8.02 -6.88 6.45
C LYS A 84 9.39 -6.31 6.12
N THR A 85 9.55 -5.01 6.33
CA THR A 85 10.86 -4.33 6.27
C THR A 85 11.79 -4.82 7.38
N ASN A 86 13.11 -4.68 7.19
CA ASN A 86 14.08 -5.02 8.23
C ASN A 86 13.82 -4.23 9.52
N LEU A 87 13.47 -2.94 9.41
CA LEU A 87 13.16 -2.11 10.57
C LEU A 87 11.93 -2.60 11.33
N ALA A 88 10.86 -2.97 10.63
CA ALA A 88 9.66 -3.53 11.26
C ALA A 88 9.95 -4.86 11.95
N ARG A 89 10.74 -5.74 11.32
CA ARG A 89 11.19 -7.01 11.94
C ARG A 89 12.02 -6.76 13.20
N ILE A 90 12.98 -5.83 13.15
CA ILE A 90 13.81 -5.49 14.31
C ILE A 90 12.94 -4.94 15.45
N ARG A 91 12.02 -4.01 15.16
CA ARG A 91 11.10 -3.45 16.17
C ARG A 91 10.27 -4.55 16.84
N GLU A 92 9.75 -5.49 16.07
CA GLU A 92 9.01 -6.63 16.60
C GLU A 92 9.87 -7.53 17.50
N ILE A 93 11.11 -7.83 17.10
CA ILE A 93 12.04 -8.63 17.92
C ILE A 93 12.37 -7.91 19.23
N MET A 94 12.65 -6.60 19.17
CA MET A 94 12.97 -5.79 20.34
C MET A 94 11.80 -5.79 21.33
N GLN A 95 10.56 -5.61 20.84
CA GLN A 95 9.36 -5.67 21.66
C GLN A 95 9.17 -7.04 22.33
N LYS A 96 9.36 -8.14 21.59
CA LYS A 96 9.30 -9.51 22.14
C LYS A 96 10.37 -9.77 23.20
N LEU A 97 11.55 -9.18 23.06
CA LEU A 97 12.67 -9.32 23.99
C LEU A 97 12.67 -8.28 25.12
N GLY A 98 11.66 -7.40 25.20
CA GLY A 98 11.60 -6.34 26.22
C GLY A 98 12.70 -5.28 26.09
N LYS A 99 13.30 -5.13 24.90
CA LYS A 99 14.37 -4.16 24.62
C LYS A 99 13.78 -2.90 23.98
N GLN A 100 14.29 -1.73 24.34
CA GLN A 100 13.87 -0.46 23.73
C GLN A 100 14.55 -0.23 22.36
N PRO A 101 13.87 0.40 21.38
CA PRO A 101 14.49 0.73 20.11
C PRO A 101 15.65 1.71 20.30
N VAL A 102 16.76 1.49 19.58
CA VAL A 102 17.83 2.48 19.49
C VAL A 102 17.23 3.74 18.85
N SER A 103 17.24 4.87 19.56
CA SER A 103 16.79 6.15 19.02
C SER A 103 17.66 6.52 17.82
N LEU A 104 17.10 6.46 16.61
CA LEU A 104 17.78 7.01 15.44
C LEU A 104 17.87 8.53 15.63
N PRO A 105 19.06 9.15 15.56
CA PRO A 105 19.16 10.60 15.66
C PRO A 105 18.31 11.21 14.53
N ALA A 106 17.38 12.09 14.91
CA ALA A 106 16.57 12.83 13.96
C ALA A 106 17.51 13.58 13.01
N ARG A 107 17.59 13.14 11.76
CA ARG A 107 18.37 13.82 10.74
C ARG A 107 17.74 15.20 10.59
N PRO A 108 18.46 16.31 10.85
CA PRO A 108 17.86 17.63 10.71
C PRO A 108 17.41 17.80 9.26
N LEU A 109 16.10 17.96 9.06
CA LEU A 109 15.58 18.47 7.80
C LEU A 109 16.24 19.84 7.61
N ARG A 110 17.25 19.92 6.74
CA ARG A 110 17.79 21.20 6.29
C ARG A 110 16.64 21.92 5.58
N LEU A 111 15.96 22.80 6.30
CA LEU A 111 15.10 23.82 5.73
C LEU A 111 15.97 24.60 4.72
N ARG A 112 15.85 24.27 3.43
CA ARG A 112 16.39 25.09 2.36
C ARG A 112 15.64 26.41 2.41
N GLY A 113 16.30 27.44 2.95
CA GLY A 113 15.77 28.78 3.05
C GLY A 113 15.28 29.26 1.69
N ARG A 114 13.97 29.53 1.60
CA ARG A 114 13.38 30.37 0.55
C ARG A 114 13.97 31.77 0.72
N LYS A 115 14.99 32.11 -0.07
CA LYS A 115 15.43 33.50 -0.24
C LYS A 115 14.27 34.27 -0.87
N ARG A 116 13.59 35.07 -0.04
CA ARG A 116 12.82 36.24 -0.47
C ARG A 116 13.73 37.10 -1.35
N ARG A 117 13.34 37.32 -2.60
CA ARG A 117 13.76 38.50 -3.37
C ARG A 117 12.58 39.46 -3.37
N GLN A 118 12.74 40.56 -2.64
CA GLN A 118 11.91 41.74 -2.77
C GLN A 118 12.32 42.50 -4.04
N ARG A 119 11.30 43.02 -4.72
CA ARG A 119 11.20 44.33 -5.42
C ARG A 119 12.30 44.76 -6.40
N GLY A 120 11.83 45.03 -7.61
CA GLY A 120 12.36 45.92 -8.64
C GLY A 120 11.26 46.09 -9.65
#